data_AF-A0A7S0MVR9-F1
#
_entry.id   AF-A0A7S0MVR9-F1
#
_cell.length_a   1.000
_cell.length_b   1.000
_cell.length_c   1.000
_cell.angle_alpha   90.00
_cell.angle_beta   90.00
_cell.angle_gamma   90.00
#
_symmetry.space_group_name_H-M   'P 1'
#
loop_
_entity.id
_entity.type
_entity.pdbx_description
1 polymer ?
#
loop_
_entity_poly.entity_id
_entity_poly.type
_entity_poly.pdbx_seq_one_letter_code
_entity_poly.pdbx_strand_id
1 'polypeptide(L)'
;GRGEEGDASPLIQNYDSELAALQDAFVGHASDMLCGSDSTVKRLVLSDILRLCLLLGRERTNNALLPLIITVLNDRSDWELRGAFFENRCIVGVASLVGRDSLERFILPCIAQALSDMHELVVEAALAALASLTQLGLLSRRASIQVAESALPLLLHPSSFLRIGVAGFLSALRT
;
A
#
# COMPACT_ATOMS: atom_id res chain seq x y z
N GLY A 1 -29.35 8.25 -37.11
CA GLY A 1 -27.91 8.33 -37.38
C GLY A 1 -27.24 7.30 -36.53
N ARG A 2 -26.69 6.26 -37.15
CA ARG A 2 -26.01 5.14 -36.50
C ARG A 2 -24.65 5.67 -36.07
N GLY A 3 -24.38 5.70 -34.77
CA GLY A 3 -23.08 6.07 -34.24
C GLY A 3 -22.06 5.00 -34.64
N GLU A 4 -21.01 5.42 -35.34
CA GLU A 4 -19.82 4.62 -35.58
C GLU A 4 -19.12 4.44 -34.23
N GLU A 5 -19.38 3.31 -33.56
CA GLU A 5 -18.51 2.83 -32.50
C GLU A 5 -17.18 2.45 -33.14
N GLY A 6 -16.13 3.19 -32.77
CA GLY A 6 -14.79 3.06 -33.32
C GLY A 6 -14.19 1.69 -33.05
N ASP A 7 -14.14 0.85 -34.08
CA ASP A 7 -13.37 -0.38 -34.10
C ASP A 7 -11.88 -0.03 -34.02
N ALA A 8 -11.25 -0.31 -32.88
CA ALA A 8 -9.84 -0.06 -32.68
C ALA A 8 -9.02 -0.83 -33.72
N SER A 9 -8.02 -0.19 -34.34
CA SER A 9 -7.22 -0.81 -35.39
C SER A 9 -6.60 -2.16 -34.93
N PRO A 10 -6.53 -3.19 -35.78
CA PRO A 10 -6.08 -4.54 -35.40
C PRO A 10 -4.65 -4.59 -34.80
N LEU A 11 -3.80 -3.61 -35.11
CA LEU A 11 -2.48 -3.45 -34.47
C LEU A 11 -2.56 -3.06 -32.98
N ILE A 12 -3.55 -2.25 -32.60
CA ILE A 12 -3.79 -1.82 -31.22
C ILE A 12 -4.35 -3.00 -30.41
N GLN A 13 -5.27 -3.77 -31.00
CA GLN A 13 -5.79 -5.00 -30.38
C GLN A 13 -4.68 -6.02 -30.12
N ASN A 14 -3.73 -6.17 -31.05
CA ASN A 14 -2.57 -7.04 -30.83
C ASN A 14 -1.71 -6.56 -29.66
N TYR A 15 -1.39 -5.25 -29.63
CA TYR A 15 -0.60 -4.66 -28.54
C TYR A 15 -1.26 -4.82 -27.16
N ASP A 16 -2.55 -4.52 -27.05
CA ASP A 16 -3.28 -4.63 -25.77
C ASP A 16 -3.33 -6.08 -25.27
N SER A 17 -3.45 -7.05 -26.18
CA SER A 17 -3.44 -8.48 -25.83
C SER A 17 -2.06 -8.97 -25.38
N GLU A 18 -0.99 -8.53 -26.05
CA GLU A 18 0.39 -8.86 -25.65
C GLU A 18 0.76 -8.22 -24.31
N LEU A 19 0.36 -6.96 -24.09
CA LEU A 19 0.56 -6.28 -22.82
C LEU A 19 -0.20 -6.95 -21.67
N ALA A 20 -1.44 -7.38 -21.91
CA ALA A 20 -2.23 -8.11 -20.93
C ALA A 20 -1.57 -9.44 -20.55
N ALA A 21 -1.10 -10.22 -21.54
CA ALA A 21 -0.41 -11.47 -21.31
C ALA A 21 0.89 -11.28 -20.50
N LEU A 22 1.64 -10.21 -20.80
CA LEU A 22 2.84 -9.84 -20.04
C LEU A 22 2.49 -9.51 -18.58
N GLN A 23 1.48 -8.67 -18.36
CA GLN A 23 1.02 -8.30 -17.02
C GLN A 23 0.55 -9.53 -16.22
N ASP A 24 -0.16 -10.45 -16.85
CA ASP A 24 -0.61 -11.71 -16.22
C ASP A 24 0.58 -12.59 -15.83
N ALA A 25 1.61 -12.70 -16.68
CA ALA A 25 2.84 -13.42 -16.33
C ALA A 25 3.56 -12.80 -15.13
N PHE A 26 3.65 -11.47 -15.06
CA PHE A 26 4.24 -10.77 -13.91
C PHE A 26 3.43 -10.97 -12.63
N VAL A 27 2.09 -10.94 -12.70
CA VAL A 27 1.22 -11.24 -11.55
C VAL A 27 1.44 -12.67 -11.07
N GLY A 28 1.52 -13.64 -11.99
CA GLY A 28 1.77 -15.04 -11.65
C GLY A 28 3.09 -15.20 -10.89
N HIS A 29 4.19 -14.67 -11.43
CA HIS A 29 5.48 -14.71 -10.76
C HIS A 29 5.48 -13.99 -9.41
N ALA A 30 4.85 -12.81 -9.30
CA ALA A 30 4.74 -12.09 -8.04
C ALA A 30 3.94 -12.88 -7.00
N SER A 31 2.87 -13.54 -7.40
CA SER A 31 2.08 -14.43 -6.54
C SER A 31 2.92 -15.61 -6.04
N ASP A 32 3.65 -16.28 -6.92
CA ASP A 32 4.50 -17.41 -6.54
C ASP A 32 5.60 -16.99 -5.55
N MET A 33 6.20 -15.82 -5.77
CA MET A 33 7.21 -15.27 -4.85
C MET A 33 6.62 -14.87 -3.50
N LEU A 34 5.45 -14.23 -3.47
CA LEU A 34 4.83 -13.76 -2.23
C LEU A 34 4.20 -14.89 -1.41
N CYS A 35 3.68 -15.92 -2.06
CA CYS A 35 2.99 -17.04 -1.41
C CYS A 35 3.92 -18.22 -1.11
N GLY A 36 4.86 -18.54 -2.01
CA GLY A 36 5.63 -19.79 -1.98
C GLY A 36 7.08 -19.69 -1.53
N SER A 37 7.63 -18.49 -1.34
CA SER A 37 9.05 -18.29 -1.04
C SER A 37 9.35 -17.96 0.42
N ASP A 38 10.62 -17.98 0.80
CA ASP A 38 11.09 -17.55 2.12
C ASP A 38 10.89 -16.04 2.36
N SER A 39 10.82 -15.65 3.64
CA SER A 39 10.68 -14.26 4.10
C SER A 39 11.60 -13.25 3.43
N THR A 40 12.83 -13.63 3.10
CA THR A 40 13.80 -12.75 2.42
C THR A 40 13.35 -12.38 1.01
N VAL A 41 12.82 -13.34 0.25
CA VAL A 41 12.31 -13.10 -1.11
C VAL A 41 11.05 -12.22 -1.04
N LYS A 42 10.15 -12.52 -0.10
CA LYS A 42 8.95 -11.70 0.12
C LYS A 42 9.31 -10.25 0.43
N ARG A 43 10.29 -10.02 1.31
CA ARG A 43 10.78 -8.66 1.62
C ARG A 43 11.37 -7.95 0.40
N LEU A 44 12.19 -8.64 -0.39
CA LEU A 44 12.77 -8.06 -1.60
C LEU A 44 11.67 -7.65 -2.59
N VAL A 45 10.68 -8.51 -2.81
CA VAL A 45 9.55 -8.19 -3.69
C VAL A 45 8.75 -7.00 -3.15
N LEU A 46 8.43 -6.97 -1.84
CA LEU A 46 7.72 -5.85 -1.24
C LEU A 46 8.50 -4.52 -1.31
N SER A 47 9.84 -4.57 -1.27
CA SER A 47 10.67 -3.37 -1.35
C SER A 47 10.59 -2.65 -2.71
N ASP A 48 10.31 -3.39 -3.80
CA ASP A 48 10.20 -2.83 -5.17
C ASP A 48 8.81 -3.02 -5.79
N ILE A 49 7.81 -3.42 -4.99
CA ILE A 49 6.45 -3.74 -5.46
C ILE A 49 5.78 -2.54 -6.15
N LEU A 50 6.16 -1.31 -5.82
CA LEU A 50 5.64 -0.11 -6.48
C LEU A 50 5.87 -0.12 -7.98
N ARG A 51 7.03 -0.60 -8.46
CA ARG A 51 7.32 -0.66 -9.90
C ARG A 51 6.42 -1.67 -10.62
N LEU A 52 6.14 -2.80 -9.97
CA LEU A 52 5.18 -3.77 -10.47
C LEU A 52 3.78 -3.15 -10.51
N CYS A 53 3.34 -2.49 -9.44
CA CYS A 53 2.06 -1.79 -9.41
C CYS A 53 1.94 -0.76 -10.55
N LEU A 54 3.01 0.01 -10.84
CA LEU A 54 3.03 0.97 -11.95
C LEU A 54 2.91 0.28 -13.32
N LEU A 55 3.59 -0.85 -13.53
CA LEU A 55 3.49 -1.64 -14.76
C LEU A 55 2.07 -2.20 -14.98
N LEU A 56 1.42 -2.66 -13.91
CA LEU A 56 0.08 -3.23 -13.96
C LEU A 56 -1.01 -2.16 -14.10
N GLY A 57 -0.74 -0.94 -13.61
CA GLY A 57 -1.72 0.12 -13.53
C GLY A 57 -2.73 -0.09 -12.39
N ARG A 58 -3.65 0.86 -12.26
CA ARG A 58 -4.56 0.98 -11.10
C ARG A 58 -5.52 -0.20 -10.94
N GLU A 59 -6.18 -0.62 -12.02
CA GLU A 59 -7.22 -1.64 -11.96
C GLU A 59 -6.65 -3.02 -11.59
N ARG A 60 -5.64 -3.48 -12.34
CA ARG A 60 -4.98 -4.77 -12.07
C ARG A 60 -4.26 -4.78 -10.73
N THR A 61 -3.66 -3.67 -10.30
CA THR A 61 -3.09 -3.58 -8.95
C THR A 61 -4.16 -3.80 -7.88
N ASN A 62 -5.31 -3.13 -7.99
CA ASN A 62 -6.41 -3.29 -7.02
C ASN A 62 -6.98 -4.72 -7.01
N ASN A 63 -7.10 -5.36 -8.17
CA ASN A 63 -7.75 -6.66 -8.29
C ASN A 63 -6.83 -7.85 -8.01
N ALA A 64 -5.53 -7.74 -8.34
CA ALA A 64 -4.59 -8.87 -8.26
C ALA A 64 -3.49 -8.66 -7.19
N LEU A 65 -2.76 -7.54 -7.22
CA LEU A 65 -1.62 -7.35 -6.32
C LEU A 65 -2.01 -6.93 -4.92
N LEU A 66 -2.99 -6.03 -4.77
CA LEU A 66 -3.39 -5.49 -3.47
C LEU A 66 -3.87 -6.59 -2.50
N PRO A 67 -4.68 -7.59 -2.91
CA PRO A 67 -5.03 -8.73 -2.06
C PRO A 67 -3.81 -9.55 -1.61
N LEU A 68 -2.83 -9.76 -2.49
CA LEU A 68 -1.59 -10.48 -2.16
C LEU A 68 -0.78 -9.71 -1.12
N ILE A 69 -0.60 -8.40 -1.32
CA ILE A 69 0.08 -7.51 -0.37
C ILE A 69 -0.59 -7.58 1.00
N ILE A 70 -1.93 -7.45 1.06
CA ILE A 70 -2.69 -7.50 2.32
C ILE A 70 -2.53 -8.85 3.02
N THR A 71 -2.57 -9.95 2.26
CA THR A 71 -2.39 -11.30 2.80
C THR A 71 -1.02 -11.44 3.46
N VAL A 72 0.03 -10.91 2.81
CA VAL A 72 1.40 -10.91 3.36
C VAL A 72 1.51 -10.03 4.60
N LEU A 73 0.88 -8.84 4.61
CA LEU A 73 0.88 -7.94 5.78
C LEU A 73 0.14 -8.50 6.99
N ASN A 74 -0.88 -9.32 6.75
CA ASN A 74 -1.65 -9.96 7.81
C ASN A 74 -0.91 -11.14 8.45
N ASP A 75 0.19 -11.61 7.84
CA ASP A 75 1.03 -12.63 8.44
C ASP A 75 1.77 -12.08 9.67
N ARG A 76 1.39 -12.57 10.84
CA ARG A 76 1.95 -12.13 12.13
C ARG A 76 3.30 -12.76 12.46
N SER A 77 3.71 -13.78 11.70
CA SER A 77 4.93 -14.54 11.99
C SER A 77 6.21 -13.73 11.77
N ASP A 78 6.22 -12.80 10.81
CA ASP A 78 7.40 -12.04 10.41
C ASP A 78 7.17 -10.53 10.53
N TRP A 79 7.75 -9.92 11.57
CA TRP A 79 7.66 -8.48 11.79
C TRP A 79 8.53 -7.68 10.81
N GLU A 80 9.66 -8.23 10.36
CA GLU A 80 10.54 -7.56 9.39
C GLU A 80 9.84 -7.42 8.05
N LEU A 81 9.05 -8.42 7.66
CA LEU A 81 8.23 -8.38 6.44
C LEU A 81 7.15 -7.31 6.51
N ARG A 82 6.46 -7.19 7.65
CA ARG A 82 5.48 -6.11 7.88
C ARG A 82 6.15 -4.74 7.89
N GLY A 83 7.31 -4.61 8.52
CA GLY A 83 8.10 -3.37 8.55
C GLY A 83 8.59 -2.95 7.16
N ALA A 84 9.14 -3.88 6.38
CA ALA A 84 9.71 -3.63 5.05
C ALA A 84 8.71 -3.02 4.05
N PHE A 85 7.42 -3.26 4.25
CA PHE A 85 6.37 -2.65 3.44
C PHE A 85 6.17 -1.15 3.70
N PHE A 86 6.27 -0.75 4.97
CA PHE A 86 6.20 0.64 5.38
C PHE A 86 7.54 1.36 5.17
N GLU A 87 8.63 0.59 5.10
CA GLU A 87 9.96 1.06 4.75
C GLU A 87 10.01 1.61 3.31
N ASN A 88 10.92 2.55 3.05
CA ASN A 88 11.15 3.18 1.74
C ASN A 88 9.93 3.88 1.10
N ARG A 89 8.89 4.19 1.88
CA ARG A 89 7.67 4.89 1.42
C ARG A 89 6.92 4.18 0.28
N CYS A 90 7.15 2.88 0.09
CA CYS A 90 6.49 2.09 -0.95
C CYS A 90 4.96 2.22 -0.87
N ILE A 91 4.42 2.07 0.35
CA ILE A 91 2.98 2.17 0.61
C ILE A 91 2.37 3.51 0.20
N VAL A 92 3.12 4.61 0.30
CA VAL A 92 2.65 5.95 -0.08
C VAL A 92 2.49 6.03 -1.61
N GLY A 93 3.42 5.43 -2.35
CA GLY A 93 3.33 5.32 -3.81
C GLY A 93 2.16 4.43 -4.24
N VAL A 94 2.00 3.26 -3.61
CA VAL A 94 0.89 2.34 -3.91
C VAL A 94 -0.45 3.00 -3.60
N ALA A 95 -0.58 3.68 -2.45
CA ALA A 95 -1.76 4.44 -2.07
C ALA A 95 -2.14 5.53 -3.10
N SER A 96 -1.13 6.21 -3.65
CA SER A 96 -1.33 7.24 -4.69
C SER A 96 -1.85 6.62 -6.00
N LEU A 97 -1.37 5.43 -6.36
CA LEU A 97 -1.77 4.71 -7.57
C LEU A 97 -3.19 4.13 -7.47
N VAL A 98 -3.53 3.46 -6.36
CA VAL A 98 -4.82 2.77 -6.20
C VAL A 98 -6.01 3.73 -6.05
N GLY A 99 -5.72 4.96 -5.63
CA GLY A 99 -6.69 6.03 -5.42
C GLY A 99 -7.35 6.00 -4.04
N ARG A 100 -8.01 7.11 -3.69
CA ARG A 100 -8.54 7.37 -2.33
C ARG A 100 -9.50 6.28 -1.82
N ASP A 101 -10.44 5.82 -2.64
CA ASP A 101 -11.44 4.83 -2.20
C ASP A 101 -10.80 3.50 -1.81
N SER A 102 -9.89 2.98 -2.65
CA SER A 102 -9.13 1.76 -2.34
C SER A 102 -8.17 1.96 -1.17
N LEU A 103 -7.53 3.13 -1.08
CA LEU A 103 -6.67 3.50 0.03
C LEU A 103 -7.43 3.42 1.36
N GLU A 104 -8.56 4.11 1.47
CA GLU A 104 -9.34 4.14 2.71
C GLU A 104 -9.97 2.79 3.05
N ARG A 105 -10.38 2.01 2.03
CA ARG A 105 -11.04 0.72 2.23
C ARG A 105 -10.08 -0.42 2.59
N PHE A 106 -8.87 -0.41 2.04
CA PHE A 106 -7.98 -1.58 2.10
C PHE A 106 -6.63 -1.27 2.76
N ILE A 107 -5.98 -0.16 2.42
CA ILE A 107 -4.65 0.18 2.93
C ILE A 107 -4.74 0.78 4.34
N LEU A 108 -5.69 1.67 4.58
CA LEU A 108 -5.86 2.36 5.85
C LEU A 108 -6.11 1.40 7.03
N PRO A 109 -6.94 0.34 6.88
CA PRO A 109 -7.06 -0.70 7.91
C PRO A 109 -5.74 -1.41 8.21
N CYS A 110 -4.91 -1.71 7.19
CA CYS A 110 -3.60 -2.33 7.39
C CYS A 110 -2.66 -1.41 8.19
N ILE A 111 -2.66 -0.11 7.89
CA ILE A 111 -1.88 0.87 8.63
C ILE A 111 -2.37 1.00 10.08
N ALA A 112 -3.70 1.07 10.29
CA ALA A 112 -4.27 1.12 11.63
C ALA A 112 -3.93 -0.14 12.46
N GLN A 113 -3.92 -1.31 11.82
CA GLN A 113 -3.45 -2.55 12.46
C GLN A 113 -1.97 -2.47 12.83
N ALA A 114 -1.13 -1.92 11.96
CA ALA A 114 0.31 -1.75 12.20
C ALA A 114 0.61 -0.77 13.36
N LEU A 115 -0.29 0.18 13.66
CA LEU A 115 -0.17 1.03 14.85
C LEU A 115 -0.29 0.26 16.18
N SER A 116 -0.90 -0.92 16.15
CA SER A 116 -1.06 -1.82 17.31
C SER A 116 -0.11 -3.03 17.23
N ASP A 117 0.95 -2.96 16.43
CA ASP A 117 1.93 -4.04 16.33
C ASP A 117 2.72 -4.21 17.63
N MET A 118 3.22 -5.43 17.86
CA MET A 118 4.06 -5.73 19.02
C MET A 118 5.47 -5.15 18.89
N HIS A 119 5.92 -4.86 17.67
CA HIS A 119 7.26 -4.31 17.40
C HIS A 119 7.19 -2.81 17.13
N GLU A 120 7.89 -2.02 17.96
CA GLU A 120 7.90 -0.55 17.86
C GLU A 120 8.35 -0.03 16.49
N LEU A 121 9.28 -0.73 15.82
CA LEU A 121 9.78 -0.33 14.49
C LEU A 121 8.66 -0.38 13.42
N VAL A 122 7.74 -1.33 13.52
CA VAL A 122 6.59 -1.42 12.61
C VAL A 122 5.63 -0.27 12.89
N VAL A 123 5.40 0.06 14.16
CA VAL A 123 4.56 1.19 14.58
C VAL A 123 5.14 2.52 14.11
N GLU A 124 6.45 2.71 14.26
CA GLU A 124 7.16 3.91 13.78
C GLU A 124 7.02 4.07 12.26
N ALA A 125 7.27 3.00 11.50
CA ALA A 125 7.15 3.03 10.05
C ALA A 125 5.70 3.30 9.60
N ALA A 126 4.71 2.75 10.30
CA ALA A 126 3.29 3.03 10.07
C ALA A 126 2.93 4.50 10.34
N LEU A 127 3.45 5.10 11.42
CA LEU A 127 3.27 6.52 11.73
C LEU A 127 3.89 7.42 10.66
N ALA A 128 5.10 7.08 10.19
CA ALA A 128 5.77 7.81 9.11
C ALA A 128 5.00 7.74 7.78
N ALA A 129 4.44 6.56 7.47
CA ALA A 129 3.57 6.38 6.32
C ALA A 129 2.28 7.20 6.45
N LEU A 130 1.62 7.18 7.62
CA LEU A 130 0.42 8.00 7.88
C LEU A 130 0.69 9.48 7.69
N ALA A 131 1.77 10.01 8.27
CA ALA A 131 2.17 11.40 8.14
C ALA A 131 2.36 11.78 6.67
N SER A 132 3.03 10.92 5.89
CA SER A 132 3.25 11.14 4.46
C SER A 132 1.93 11.16 3.68
N LEU A 133 1.02 10.21 3.94
CA LEU A 133 -0.31 10.16 3.30
C LEU A 133 -1.16 11.39 3.63
N THR A 134 -1.07 11.91 4.86
CA THR A 134 -1.79 13.13 5.27
C THR A 134 -1.19 14.38 4.63
N GLN A 135 0.13 14.52 4.58
CA GLN A 135 0.80 15.65 3.94
C GLN A 135 0.44 15.76 2.45
N LEU A 136 0.34 14.62 1.77
CA LEU A 136 -0.08 14.51 0.36
C LEU A 136 -1.59 14.73 0.14
N GLY A 137 -2.39 14.85 1.21
CA GLY A 137 -3.84 15.06 1.08
C GLY A 137 -4.59 13.87 0.49
N LEU A 138 -4.04 12.66 0.62
CA LEU A 138 -4.63 11.45 0.06
C LEU A 138 -5.81 10.95 0.89
N LEU A 139 -5.83 11.24 2.20
CA LEU A 139 -6.89 10.84 3.12
C LEU A 139 -8.01 11.88 3.19
N SER A 140 -9.27 11.42 3.30
CA SER A 140 -10.40 12.27 3.64
C SER A 140 -10.29 12.80 5.07
N ARG A 141 -11.04 13.87 5.37
CA ARG A 141 -11.10 14.45 6.72
C ARG A 141 -11.58 13.42 7.75
N ARG A 142 -12.57 12.60 7.38
CA ARG A 142 -13.10 11.54 8.25
C ARG A 142 -12.05 10.47 8.53
N ALA A 143 -11.38 9.97 7.48
CA ALA A 143 -10.31 8.99 7.61
C ALA A 143 -9.17 9.50 8.49
N SER A 144 -8.77 10.76 8.30
CA SER A 144 -7.69 11.40 9.07
C SER A 144 -8.01 11.48 10.57
N ILE A 145 -9.25 11.79 10.94
CA ILE A 145 -9.69 11.80 12.34
C ILE A 145 -9.68 10.39 12.93
N GLN A 146 -10.18 9.40 12.20
CA GLN A 146 -10.24 8.00 12.67
C GLN A 146 -8.85 7.43 12.96
N VAL A 147 -7.87 7.67 12.09
CA VAL A 147 -6.49 7.21 12.34
C VAL A 147 -5.80 8.05 13.42
N ALA A 148 -6.17 9.32 13.59
CA ALA A 148 -5.70 10.12 14.72
C ALA A 148 -6.19 9.57 16.05
N GLU A 149 -7.47 9.20 16.17
CA GLU A 149 -8.01 8.54 17.36
C GLU A 149 -7.25 7.25 17.70
N SER A 150 -6.83 6.50 16.67
CA SER A 150 -6.05 5.27 16.84
C SER A 150 -4.59 5.54 17.25
N ALA A 151 -4.00 6.66 16.81
CA ALA A 151 -2.62 7.03 17.12
C ALA A 151 -2.47 7.77 18.47
N LEU A 152 -3.51 8.44 18.96
CA LEU A 152 -3.45 9.24 20.20
C LEU A 152 -2.97 8.45 21.44
N PRO A 153 -3.39 7.20 21.69
CA PRO A 153 -2.90 6.43 22.84
C PRO A 153 -1.37 6.23 22.85
N LEU A 154 -0.73 6.23 21.68
CA LEU A 154 0.73 6.08 21.55
C LEU A 154 1.50 7.29 22.10
N LEU A 155 0.85 8.44 22.33
CA LEU A 155 1.47 9.58 23.03
C LEU A 155 1.83 9.27 24.49
N LEU A 156 1.20 8.26 25.08
CA LEU A 156 1.47 7.79 26.44
C LEU A 156 2.56 6.69 26.48
N HIS A 157 3.07 6.28 25.32
CA HIS A 157 4.05 5.21 25.23
C HIS A 157 5.42 5.64 25.81
N PRO A 158 6.16 4.75 26.51
CA PRO A 158 7.47 5.08 27.08
C PRO A 158 8.49 5.50 26.01
N SER A 159 8.44 4.87 24.83
CA SER A 159 9.31 5.18 23.69
C SER A 159 9.15 6.63 23.21
N SER A 160 10.24 7.40 23.22
CA SER A 160 10.26 8.77 22.71
C SER A 160 10.04 8.83 21.19
N PHE A 161 10.53 7.83 20.46
CA PHE A 161 10.40 7.75 19.00
C PHE A 161 8.92 7.67 18.59
N LEU A 162 8.13 6.82 19.24
CA LEU A 162 6.70 6.72 18.95
C LEU A 162 5.97 8.02 19.28
N ARG A 163 6.29 8.67 20.40
CA ARG A 163 5.69 9.97 20.77
C ARG A 163 6.00 11.06 19.74
N ILE A 164 7.25 11.13 19.28
CA ILE A 164 7.68 12.07 18.23
C ILE A 164 6.98 11.74 16.91
N GLY A 165 6.88 10.45 16.55
CA GLY A 165 6.19 10.00 15.35
C GLY A 165 4.72 10.41 15.32
N VAL A 166 4.01 10.22 16.44
CA VAL A 166 2.61 10.67 16.58
C VAL A 166 2.51 12.19 16.49
N ALA A 167 3.37 12.94 17.18
CA ALA A 167 3.38 14.40 17.08
C ALA A 167 3.63 14.87 15.64
N GLY A 168 4.54 14.22 14.92
CA GLY A 168 4.80 14.47 13.50
C GLY A 168 3.57 14.21 12.64
N PHE A 169 2.89 13.08 12.83
CA PHE A 169 1.63 12.78 12.16
C PHE A 169 0.53 13.82 12.49
N LEU A 170 0.35 14.19 13.77
CA LEU A 170 -0.66 15.18 14.17
C LEU A 170 -0.36 16.57 13.57
N SER A 171 0.91 16.96 13.47
CA SER A 171 1.30 18.22 12.83
C SER A 171 1.01 18.25 11.32
N ALA A 172 0.95 17.07 10.68
CA ALA A 172 0.60 16.94 9.27
C ALA A 172 -0.92 17.04 9.01
N LEU A 173 -1.76 16.92 10.06
CA LEU A 173 -3.18 17.15 9.95
C LEU A 173 -3.41 18.64 9.66
N ARG A 174 -3.73 18.95 8.40
CA ARG A 174 -4.20 20.29 8.04
C ARG A 174 -5.56 20.52 8.72
N THR A 175 -5.61 21.50 9.60
CA THR A 175 -6.84 21.98 10.25
C THR A 175 -7.71 22.77 9.27
#